data_AF-A0A495HY58-F1
#
_entry.id   AF-A0A495HY58-F1
#
_cell.length_a   1.000
_cell.length_b   1.000
_cell.length_c   1.000
_cell.angle_alpha   90.00
_cell.angle_beta   90.00
_cell.angle_gamma   90.00
#
_symmetry.space_group_name_H-M   'P 1'
#
loop_
_entity.id
_entity.type
_entity.pdbx_description
1 polymer ?
#
loop_
_entity_poly.entity_id
_entity_poly.type
_entity_poly.pdbx_seq_one_letter_code
_entity_poly.pdbx_strand_id
1 'polypeptide(L)'
;MLQKKVLDWLHSTGFPLEMAVANAFRREKFEIRQSTPYLDPETGKGREMDVVAIDPDYIGAIEINFVLECKSSAKPWIVLTSDDAFGNYNRFSAFAAMTNSARNALANKESNLLDCWPSIERGDEGGYGFRQALSDGGDAAYTASIGVMKACVDMVRSGENWPAKPMVFAFPVIVVDAPLFECRLLTDGNLELKEVAESEFLFRAHLPKPLGCSIRVLTKSQLPAFAARSRELARALRKDLKDDEAKLLSALK
;
A
#
# COMPACT_ATOMS: atom_id res chain seq x y z
N MET A 1 -4.68 -35.60 17.56
CA MET A 1 -4.49 -34.59 18.64
C MET A 1 -3.45 -33.53 18.30
N LEU A 2 -2.26 -33.87 17.79
CA LEU A 2 -1.23 -32.88 17.41
C LEU A 2 -1.70 -31.90 16.33
N GLN A 3 -2.32 -32.40 15.26
CA GLN A 3 -2.84 -31.55 14.17
C GLN A 3 -3.79 -30.46 14.67
N LYS A 4 -4.71 -30.80 15.60
CA LYS A 4 -5.62 -29.82 16.20
C LYS A 4 -4.86 -28.75 16.98
N LYS A 5 -3.87 -29.13 17.80
CA LYS A 5 -3.03 -28.18 18.53
C LYS A 5 -2.25 -27.25 17.60
N VAL A 6 -1.73 -27.78 16.49
CA VAL A 6 -1.03 -26.97 15.47
C VAL A 6 -2.00 -25.99 14.80
N LEU A 7 -3.21 -26.43 14.47
CA LEU A 7 -4.23 -25.58 13.87
C LEU A 7 -4.71 -24.49 14.83
N ASP A 8 -4.98 -24.84 16.09
CA ASP A 8 -5.36 -23.90 17.14
C ASP A 8 -4.24 -22.86 17.37
N TRP A 9 -2.97 -23.29 17.37
CA TRP A 9 -1.83 -22.38 17.42
C TRP A 9 -1.78 -21.45 16.21
N LEU A 10 -1.90 -21.96 14.98
CA LEU A 10 -1.92 -21.13 13.77
C LEU A 10 -3.03 -20.08 13.82
N HIS A 11 -4.22 -20.44 14.30
CA HIS A 11 -5.34 -19.51 14.47
C HIS A 11 -5.07 -18.40 15.51
N SER A 12 -4.12 -18.60 16.42
CA SER A 12 -3.70 -17.58 17.39
C SER A 12 -2.62 -16.62 16.83
N THR A 13 -2.07 -16.91 15.64
CA THR A 13 -1.03 -16.08 14.99
C THR A 13 -1.61 -15.16 13.92
N GLY A 14 -0.76 -14.32 13.31
CA GLY A 14 -1.11 -13.50 12.14
C GLY A 14 -1.19 -14.27 10.81
N PHE A 15 -0.60 -15.46 10.72
CA PHE A 15 -0.47 -16.20 9.45
C PHE A 15 -1.78 -16.46 8.69
N PRO A 16 -2.92 -16.78 9.34
CA PRO A 16 -4.18 -16.95 8.63
C PRO A 16 -4.62 -15.70 7.86
N LEU A 17 -4.34 -14.51 8.39
CA LEU A 17 -4.64 -13.26 7.70
C LEU A 17 -3.74 -13.11 6.46
N GLU A 18 -2.44 -13.33 6.60
CA GLU A 18 -1.47 -13.28 5.50
C GLU A 18 -1.84 -14.26 4.37
N MET A 19 -2.22 -15.50 4.73
CA MET A 19 -2.69 -16.51 3.77
C MET A 19 -3.98 -16.08 3.06
N ALA A 20 -4.91 -15.43 3.77
CA ALA A 20 -6.14 -14.92 3.17
C ALA A 20 -5.86 -13.78 2.18
N VAL A 21 -4.97 -12.85 2.54
CA VAL A 21 -4.50 -11.76 1.66
C VAL A 21 -3.87 -12.33 0.39
N ALA A 22 -2.90 -13.23 0.55
CA ALA A 22 -2.23 -13.90 -0.55
C ALA A 22 -3.24 -14.60 -1.48
N ASN A 23 -4.21 -15.32 -0.92
CA ASN A 23 -5.22 -16.01 -1.70
C ASN A 23 -6.17 -15.07 -2.45
N ALA A 24 -6.53 -13.92 -1.87
CA ALA A 24 -7.36 -12.92 -2.55
C ALA A 24 -6.66 -12.40 -3.82
N PHE A 25 -5.40 -12.01 -3.71
CA PHE A 25 -4.64 -11.50 -4.85
C PHE A 25 -4.27 -12.58 -5.89
N ARG A 26 -4.00 -13.84 -5.47
CA ARG A 26 -3.82 -14.97 -6.42
C ARG A 26 -5.05 -15.16 -7.31
N ARG A 27 -6.26 -15.00 -6.78
CA ARG A 27 -7.50 -15.13 -7.57
C ARG A 27 -7.56 -14.09 -8.68
N GLU A 28 -7.03 -12.91 -8.41
CA GLU A 28 -6.93 -11.78 -9.36
C GLU A 28 -5.67 -11.83 -10.26
N LYS A 29 -4.97 -12.98 -10.27
CA LYS A 29 -3.82 -13.28 -11.15
C LYS A 29 -2.56 -12.47 -10.85
N PHE A 30 -2.42 -11.96 -9.64
CA PHE A 30 -1.14 -11.44 -9.16
C PHE A 30 -0.17 -12.59 -8.86
N GLU A 31 1.11 -12.34 -9.07
CA GLU A 31 2.18 -13.13 -8.49
C GLU A 31 2.33 -12.76 -7.02
N ILE A 32 2.47 -13.75 -6.15
CA ILE A 32 2.55 -13.54 -4.70
C ILE A 32 3.91 -13.94 -4.17
N ARG A 33 4.51 -13.06 -3.37
CA ARG A 33 5.63 -13.36 -2.48
C ARG A 33 5.20 -13.14 -1.04
N GLN A 34 5.40 -14.13 -0.18
CA GLN A 34 5.12 -14.04 1.27
C GLN A 34 6.42 -14.10 2.04
N SER A 35 6.48 -13.45 3.21
CA SER A 35 7.71 -13.37 4.02
C SER A 35 8.89 -12.85 3.20
N THR A 36 8.65 -11.80 2.42
CA THR A 36 9.65 -11.28 1.47
C THR A 36 10.69 -10.47 2.25
N PRO A 37 11.98 -10.84 2.18
CA PRO A 37 13.01 -10.06 2.84
C PRO A 37 13.22 -8.73 2.10
N TYR A 38 13.42 -7.66 2.87
CA TYR A 38 13.85 -6.36 2.37
C TYR A 38 14.95 -5.80 3.28
N LEU A 39 15.75 -4.88 2.77
CA LEU A 39 16.74 -4.18 3.57
C LEU A 39 16.10 -2.93 4.19
N ASP A 40 16.12 -2.85 5.53
CA ASP A 40 15.67 -1.65 6.21
C ASP A 40 16.53 -0.46 5.75
N PRO A 41 15.95 0.56 5.10
CA PRO A 41 16.71 1.64 4.47
C PRO A 41 17.44 2.54 5.47
N GLU A 42 17.11 2.45 6.78
CA GLU A 42 17.78 3.19 7.84
C GLU A 42 18.91 2.38 8.49
N THR A 43 18.70 1.08 8.71
CA THR A 43 19.63 0.25 9.51
C THR A 43 20.46 -0.73 8.69
N GLY A 44 20.10 -0.97 7.42
CA GLY A 44 20.70 -1.99 6.57
C GLY A 44 20.42 -3.43 7.01
N LYS A 45 19.57 -3.63 8.02
CA LYS A 45 19.23 -4.97 8.51
C LYS A 45 18.13 -5.59 7.65
N GLY A 46 18.23 -6.90 7.44
CA GLY A 46 17.15 -7.68 6.84
C GLY A 46 15.89 -7.62 7.72
N ARG A 47 14.77 -7.31 7.09
CA ARG A 47 13.42 -7.36 7.64
C ARG A 47 12.55 -8.16 6.70
N GLU A 48 11.43 -8.67 7.19
CA GLU A 48 10.46 -9.39 6.37
C GLU A 48 9.19 -8.56 6.24
N MET A 49 8.58 -8.65 5.08
CA MET A 49 7.24 -8.18 4.79
C MET A 49 6.30 -9.37 4.65
N ASP A 50 5.09 -9.19 5.14
CA ASP A 50 4.07 -10.24 5.17
C ASP A 50 3.71 -10.70 3.74
N VAL A 51 3.23 -9.81 2.87
CA VAL A 51 2.80 -10.16 1.50
C VAL A 51 3.16 -9.06 0.49
N VAL A 52 3.69 -9.46 -0.67
CA VAL A 52 3.75 -8.63 -1.89
C VAL A 52 2.86 -9.28 -2.94
N ALA A 53 1.96 -8.49 -3.52
CA ALA A 53 1.25 -8.85 -4.74
C ALA A 53 1.82 -8.06 -5.92
N ILE A 54 2.27 -8.77 -6.95
CA ILE A 54 3.00 -8.23 -8.10
C ILE A 54 2.16 -8.45 -9.34
N ASP A 55 1.86 -7.37 -10.07
CA ASP A 55 1.28 -7.49 -11.40
C ASP A 55 2.36 -8.07 -12.34
N PRO A 56 2.13 -9.23 -12.99
CA PRO A 56 3.18 -9.92 -13.73
C PRO A 56 3.80 -9.05 -14.84
N ASP A 57 5.13 -8.94 -14.82
CA ASP A 57 5.94 -8.32 -15.87
C ASP A 57 7.17 -9.20 -16.16
N TYR A 58 7.15 -9.91 -17.28
CA TYR A 58 8.27 -10.77 -17.66
C TYR A 58 9.51 -10.00 -18.13
N ILE A 59 9.35 -8.74 -18.51
CA ILE A 59 10.42 -7.90 -19.04
C ILE A 59 11.01 -7.02 -17.93
N GLY A 60 10.21 -6.70 -16.92
CA GLY A 60 10.60 -5.88 -15.78
C GLY A 60 10.72 -4.40 -16.15
N ALA A 61 9.88 -3.91 -17.06
CA ALA A 61 9.89 -2.51 -17.50
C ALA A 61 8.97 -1.63 -16.64
N ILE A 62 7.83 -2.17 -16.24
CA ILE A 62 6.87 -1.54 -15.33
C ILE A 62 6.58 -2.51 -14.19
N GLU A 63 7.06 -2.21 -12.99
CA GLU A 63 6.81 -3.04 -11.81
C GLU A 63 5.66 -2.43 -11.00
N ILE A 64 4.53 -3.12 -10.91
CA ILE A 64 3.36 -2.66 -10.15
C ILE A 64 3.20 -3.60 -8.94
N ASN A 65 3.47 -3.07 -7.76
CA ASN A 65 3.55 -3.81 -6.51
C ASN A 65 2.53 -3.28 -5.50
N PHE A 66 1.77 -4.19 -4.89
CA PHE A 66 0.98 -3.92 -3.70
C PHE A 66 1.72 -4.55 -2.51
N VAL A 67 2.13 -3.71 -1.56
CA VAL A 67 2.97 -4.05 -0.41
C VAL A 67 2.04 -4.12 0.79
N LEU A 68 1.79 -5.32 1.31
CA LEU A 68 0.72 -5.57 2.28
C LEU A 68 1.30 -5.99 3.64
N GLU A 69 0.99 -5.20 4.66
CA GLU A 69 1.26 -5.49 6.06
C GLU A 69 -0.02 -5.99 6.75
N CYS A 70 0.04 -7.13 7.42
CA CYS A 70 -1.10 -7.78 8.06
C CYS A 70 -1.07 -7.57 9.57
N LYS A 71 -2.19 -7.12 10.15
CA LYS A 71 -2.34 -6.93 11.59
C LYS A 71 -3.58 -7.64 12.12
N SER A 72 -3.36 -8.83 12.67
CA SER A 72 -4.37 -9.56 13.42
C SER A 72 -4.43 -9.03 14.85
N SER A 73 -5.60 -8.53 15.27
CA SER A 73 -5.84 -8.03 16.62
C SER A 73 -7.33 -8.07 16.93
N ALA A 74 -7.71 -8.21 18.20
CA ALA A 74 -9.08 -7.95 18.62
C ALA A 74 -9.37 -6.45 18.84
N LYS A 75 -8.33 -5.61 18.83
CA LYS A 75 -8.43 -4.19 19.15
C LYS A 75 -8.77 -3.37 17.91
N PRO A 76 -9.71 -2.43 18.01
CA PRO A 76 -10.16 -1.64 16.86
C PRO A 76 -9.08 -0.68 16.37
N TRP A 77 -9.15 -0.37 15.08
CA TRP A 77 -8.26 0.58 14.41
C TRP A 77 -9.02 1.84 14.05
N ILE A 78 -8.33 2.98 14.06
CA ILE A 78 -8.92 4.29 13.81
C ILE A 78 -8.03 5.05 12.83
N VAL A 79 -8.63 5.53 11.74
CA VAL A 79 -8.07 6.60 10.91
C VAL A 79 -8.65 7.92 11.39
N LEU A 80 -7.79 8.88 11.70
CA LEU A 80 -8.18 10.25 12.01
C LEU A 80 -8.30 11.03 10.71
N THR A 81 -9.46 11.60 10.42
CA THR A 81 -9.76 12.27 9.14
C THR A 81 -10.08 13.75 9.32
N SER A 82 -9.82 14.52 8.26
CA SER A 82 -10.25 15.92 8.13
C SER A 82 -10.63 16.23 6.69
N ASP A 83 -11.44 17.28 6.50
CA ASP A 83 -11.93 17.72 5.18
C ASP A 83 -10.82 18.26 4.26
N ASP A 84 -9.63 18.53 4.81
CA ASP A 84 -8.51 19.19 4.14
C ASP A 84 -7.20 18.38 4.15
N ALA A 85 -7.20 17.16 4.69
CA ALA A 85 -5.99 16.35 4.88
C ALA A 85 -5.19 16.16 3.58
N PHE A 86 -5.88 16.02 2.44
CA PHE A 86 -5.25 15.90 1.12
C PHE A 86 -5.21 17.21 0.33
N GLY A 87 -5.88 18.29 0.76
CA GLY A 87 -6.12 19.48 -0.07
C GLY A 87 -4.86 20.18 -0.59
N ASN A 88 -3.77 20.12 0.17
CA ASN A 88 -2.47 20.68 -0.23
C ASN A 88 -1.40 19.61 -0.48
N TYR A 89 -1.80 18.35 -0.73
CA TYR A 89 -0.86 17.28 -0.99
C TYR A 89 -0.74 16.96 -2.48
N ASN A 90 0.49 16.74 -2.95
CA ASN A 90 0.73 16.37 -4.34
C ASN A 90 0.09 15.01 -4.63
N ARG A 91 -0.87 14.97 -5.57
CA ARG A 91 -1.68 13.77 -5.86
C ARG A 91 -0.85 12.59 -6.35
N PHE A 92 0.19 12.82 -7.16
CA PHE A 92 1.13 11.77 -7.54
C PHE A 92 1.92 11.23 -6.34
N SER A 93 2.39 12.11 -5.44
CA SER A 93 3.00 11.65 -4.19
C SER A 93 2.03 10.88 -3.30
N ALA A 94 0.74 11.24 -3.28
CA ALA A 94 -0.29 10.52 -2.53
C ALA A 94 -0.59 9.13 -3.11
N PHE A 95 -0.45 8.99 -4.42
CA PHE A 95 -0.91 7.83 -5.18
C PHE A 95 -0.13 6.55 -4.90
N ALA A 96 1.21 6.62 -4.97
CA ALA A 96 2.11 5.50 -4.74
C ALA A 96 3.51 5.98 -4.39
N ALA A 97 4.30 5.12 -3.74
CA ALA A 97 5.75 5.26 -3.79
C ALA A 97 6.23 4.88 -5.20
N MET A 98 6.99 5.77 -5.85
CA MET A 98 7.34 5.63 -7.27
C MET A 98 8.80 5.95 -7.53
N THR A 99 9.38 5.29 -8.55
CA THR A 99 10.60 5.77 -9.19
C THR A 99 10.35 7.11 -9.90
N ASN A 100 11.42 7.86 -10.17
CA ASN A 100 11.41 9.07 -10.96
C ASN A 100 10.93 8.79 -12.40
N SER A 101 11.31 7.64 -12.98
CA SER A 101 10.83 7.24 -14.30
C SER A 101 9.31 7.06 -14.32
N ALA A 102 8.74 6.35 -13.33
CA ALA A 102 7.30 6.20 -13.17
C ALA A 102 6.59 7.54 -12.96
N ARG A 103 7.10 8.38 -12.06
CA ARG A 103 6.55 9.70 -11.78
C ARG A 103 6.55 10.60 -13.02
N ASN A 104 7.65 10.64 -13.75
CA ASN A 104 7.79 11.45 -14.95
C ASN A 104 6.89 10.95 -16.08
N ALA A 105 6.76 9.63 -16.25
CA ALA A 105 5.89 9.04 -17.26
C ALA A 105 4.42 9.44 -17.04
N LEU A 106 3.94 9.46 -15.79
CA LEU A 106 2.60 9.94 -15.47
C LEU A 106 2.48 11.48 -15.60
N ALA A 107 3.44 12.24 -15.09
CA ALA A 107 3.38 13.70 -15.07
C ALA A 107 3.46 14.35 -16.47
N ASN A 108 4.02 13.64 -17.45
CA ASN A 108 4.13 14.13 -18.83
C ASN A 108 2.87 13.88 -19.68
N LYS A 109 1.83 13.28 -19.10
CA LYS A 109 0.56 12.99 -19.79
C LYS A 109 -0.53 13.93 -19.31
N GLU A 110 -1.47 14.25 -20.19
CA GLU A 110 -2.67 14.99 -19.80
C GLU A 110 -3.50 14.13 -18.85
N SER A 111 -3.78 14.65 -17.66
CA SER A 111 -4.36 13.88 -16.56
C SER A 111 -5.72 13.26 -16.89
N ASN A 112 -6.58 14.00 -17.59
CA ASN A 112 -7.90 13.56 -18.04
C ASN A 112 -7.87 12.47 -19.14
N LEU A 113 -6.69 12.11 -19.65
CA LEU A 113 -6.51 11.04 -20.63
C LEU A 113 -5.96 9.75 -20.01
N LEU A 114 -5.60 9.76 -18.72
CA LEU A 114 -5.10 8.58 -18.02
C LEU A 114 -6.27 7.72 -17.54
N ASP A 115 -6.30 6.45 -17.94
CA ASP A 115 -7.25 5.48 -17.40
C ASP A 115 -7.07 5.30 -15.88
N CYS A 116 -5.85 5.49 -15.36
CA CYS A 116 -5.59 5.43 -13.93
C CYS A 116 -5.96 6.71 -13.16
N TRP A 117 -6.34 7.80 -13.86
CA TRP A 117 -6.66 9.09 -13.24
C TRP A 117 -7.68 9.00 -12.10
N PRO A 118 -8.78 8.22 -12.19
CA PRO A 118 -9.74 8.11 -11.10
C PRO A 118 -9.16 7.54 -9.79
N SER A 119 -7.99 6.90 -9.83
CA SER A 119 -7.27 6.43 -8.63
C SER A 119 -6.25 7.45 -8.10
N ILE A 120 -5.89 8.45 -8.91
CA ILE A 120 -4.98 9.55 -8.57
C ILE A 120 -5.80 10.74 -8.06
N GLU A 121 -6.83 11.11 -8.81
CA GLU A 121 -7.82 12.11 -8.46
C GLU A 121 -8.54 11.69 -7.19
N ARG A 122 -8.53 12.59 -6.22
CA ARG A 122 -9.20 12.42 -4.93
C ARG A 122 -9.60 13.78 -4.39
N GLY A 123 -10.63 13.80 -3.56
CA GLY A 123 -11.05 15.00 -2.84
C GLY A 123 -10.00 15.49 -1.84
N ASP A 124 -10.33 16.57 -1.14
CA ASP A 124 -9.46 17.13 -0.10
C ASP A 124 -9.61 16.40 1.24
N GLU A 125 -10.75 15.75 1.45
CA GLU A 125 -11.04 14.93 2.62
C GLU A 125 -10.18 13.66 2.65
N GLY A 126 -9.58 13.36 3.79
CA GLY A 126 -8.78 12.15 3.97
C GLY A 126 -8.23 11.95 5.36
N GLY A 127 -7.53 10.83 5.56
CA GLY A 127 -6.84 10.53 6.80
C GLY A 127 -5.51 11.26 6.96
N TYR A 128 -5.21 11.73 8.16
CA TYR A 128 -3.90 12.30 8.53
C TYR A 128 -3.21 11.53 9.66
N GLY A 129 -3.88 10.53 10.25
CA GLY A 129 -3.31 9.72 11.31
C GLY A 129 -3.95 8.34 11.39
N PHE A 130 -3.18 7.37 11.86
CA PHE A 130 -3.63 6.00 12.07
C PHE A 130 -3.28 5.54 13.48
N ARG A 131 -4.23 4.92 14.19
CA ARG A 131 -4.10 4.50 15.59
C ARG A 131 -4.77 3.15 15.79
N GLN A 132 -4.26 2.39 16.76
CA GLN A 132 -5.00 1.27 17.34
C GLN A 132 -5.61 1.76 18.65
N ALA A 133 -6.93 1.70 18.78
CA ALA A 133 -7.61 2.05 20.00
C ALA A 133 -7.53 0.92 21.02
N LEU A 134 -7.65 1.28 22.31
CA LEU A 134 -7.63 0.34 23.44
C LEU A 134 -6.33 -0.49 23.53
N SER A 135 -5.22 0.01 22.99
CA SER A 135 -3.91 -0.63 23.14
C SER A 135 -3.36 -0.43 24.56
N ASP A 136 -2.63 -1.43 25.08
CA ASP A 136 -2.07 -1.39 26.45
C ASP A 136 -0.65 -0.79 26.47
N GLY A 137 -0.27 -0.11 25.38
CA GLY A 137 1.08 0.42 25.14
C GLY A 137 1.61 0.08 23.75
N GLY A 138 2.67 0.79 23.35
CA GLY A 138 3.25 0.71 22.01
C GLY A 138 2.42 1.41 20.93
N ASP A 139 3.05 1.65 19.78
CA ASP A 139 2.38 2.23 18.62
C ASP A 139 2.34 1.22 17.47
N ALA A 140 1.41 0.27 17.57
CA ALA A 140 1.21 -0.78 16.56
C ALA A 140 0.86 -0.20 15.19
N ALA A 141 0.13 0.92 15.18
CA ALA A 141 -0.25 1.63 13.96
C ALA A 141 0.96 2.28 13.28
N TYR A 142 1.79 2.99 14.03
CA TYR A 142 3.04 3.52 13.52
C TYR A 142 3.98 2.41 13.04
N THR A 143 4.11 1.32 13.81
CA THR A 143 4.96 0.17 13.46
C THR A 143 4.54 -0.46 12.13
N ALA A 144 3.23 -0.65 11.93
CA ALA A 144 2.68 -1.14 10.65
C ALA A 144 2.96 -0.14 9.51
N SER A 145 2.70 1.14 9.75
CA SER A 145 2.84 2.22 8.76
C SER A 145 4.29 2.41 8.31
N ILE A 146 5.24 2.44 9.26
CA ILE A 146 6.65 2.58 8.92
C ILE A 146 7.21 1.31 8.28
N GLY A 147 6.75 0.13 8.70
CA GLY A 147 7.16 -1.15 8.12
C GLY A 147 6.81 -1.26 6.65
N VAL A 148 5.53 -1.04 6.31
CA VAL A 148 5.06 -1.09 4.91
C VAL A 148 5.74 -0.01 4.05
N MET A 149 5.96 1.18 4.60
CA MET A 149 6.62 2.26 3.86
C MET A 149 8.11 2.00 3.61
N LYS A 150 8.82 1.39 4.56
CA LYS A 150 10.21 0.97 4.35
C LYS A 150 10.33 -0.08 3.25
N ALA A 151 9.41 -1.04 3.21
CA ALA A 151 9.35 -2.03 2.14
C ALA A 151 9.10 -1.39 0.76
N CYS A 152 8.14 -0.45 0.66
CA CYS A 152 7.92 0.32 -0.56
C CYS A 152 9.17 1.11 -1.00
N VAL A 153 9.87 1.74 -0.05
CA VAL A 153 11.10 2.50 -0.31
C VAL A 153 12.20 1.59 -0.86
N ASP A 154 12.38 0.40 -0.29
CA ASP A 154 13.37 -0.57 -0.75
C ASP A 154 13.13 -1.01 -2.20
N MET A 155 11.86 -1.28 -2.56
CA MET A 155 11.46 -1.60 -3.94
C MET A 155 11.76 -0.45 -4.91
N VAL A 156 11.32 0.76 -4.57
CA VAL A 156 11.57 1.95 -5.41
C VAL A 156 13.07 2.19 -5.59
N ARG A 157 13.86 2.06 -4.53
CA ARG A 157 15.33 2.22 -4.60
C ARG A 157 16.00 1.15 -5.43
N SER A 158 15.55 -0.09 -5.31
CA SER A 158 16.06 -1.20 -6.11
C SER A 158 15.83 -0.93 -7.59
N GLY A 159 14.63 -0.46 -7.96
CA GLY A 159 14.33 -0.01 -9.31
C GLY A 159 15.17 1.20 -9.75
N GLU A 160 15.32 2.21 -8.89
CA GLU A 160 16.21 3.35 -9.17
C GLU A 160 17.67 2.93 -9.38
N ASN A 161 18.15 1.88 -8.73
CA ASN A 161 19.54 1.44 -8.87
C ASN A 161 19.76 0.53 -10.08
N TRP A 162 18.69 0.05 -10.70
CA TRP A 162 18.79 -0.81 -11.88
C TRP A 162 19.20 0.00 -13.12
N PRO A 163 20.11 -0.50 -13.98
CA PRO A 163 20.57 0.22 -15.17
C PRO A 163 19.43 0.63 -16.12
N ALA A 164 18.42 -0.23 -16.27
CA ALA A 164 17.27 0.05 -17.14
C ALA A 164 16.29 1.08 -16.53
N LYS A 165 16.41 1.44 -15.25
CA LYS A 165 15.53 2.40 -14.54
C LYS A 165 14.02 2.10 -14.73
N PRO A 166 13.55 0.89 -14.39
CA PRO A 166 12.16 0.52 -14.58
C PRO A 166 11.20 1.48 -13.86
N MET A 167 9.98 1.56 -14.40
CA MET A 167 8.90 2.32 -13.78
C MET A 167 8.31 1.50 -12.63
N VAL A 168 8.71 1.78 -11.40
CA VAL A 168 8.21 1.05 -10.22
C VAL A 168 7.12 1.85 -9.53
N PHE A 169 6.02 1.16 -9.24
CA PHE A 169 4.91 1.61 -8.41
C PHE A 169 4.80 0.67 -7.22
N ALA A 170 4.85 1.21 -6.00
CA ALA A 170 4.67 0.46 -4.76
C ALA A 170 3.53 1.11 -3.94
N PHE A 171 2.41 0.39 -3.84
CA PHE A 171 1.21 0.79 -3.12
C PHE A 171 1.23 0.21 -1.70
N PRO A 172 1.40 1.03 -0.65
CA PRO A 172 1.37 0.54 0.73
C PRO A 172 -0.05 0.26 1.21
N VAL A 173 -0.26 -0.93 1.75
CA VAL A 173 -1.56 -1.41 2.22
C VAL A 173 -1.41 -2.06 3.59
N ILE A 174 -2.29 -1.73 4.53
CA ILE A 174 -2.42 -2.39 5.82
C ILE A 174 -3.75 -3.16 5.83
N VAL A 175 -3.69 -4.44 6.15
CA VAL A 175 -4.87 -5.31 6.28
C VAL A 175 -5.08 -5.63 7.75
N VAL A 176 -6.27 -5.36 8.26
CA VAL A 176 -6.64 -5.62 9.66
C VAL A 176 -7.73 -6.68 9.77
N ASP A 177 -7.62 -7.55 10.78
CA ASP A 177 -8.68 -8.51 11.16
C ASP A 177 -9.40 -8.05 12.44
N ALA A 178 -9.74 -6.76 12.48
CA ALA A 178 -10.48 -6.10 13.56
C ALA A 178 -11.35 -4.97 12.99
N PRO A 179 -12.33 -4.44 13.75
CA PRO A 179 -13.09 -3.26 13.32
C PRO A 179 -12.19 -2.08 12.98
N LEU A 180 -12.54 -1.36 11.92
CA LEU A 180 -11.87 -0.15 11.46
C LEU A 180 -12.85 1.01 11.50
N PHE A 181 -12.41 2.15 12.01
CA PHE A 181 -13.22 3.35 12.12
C PHE A 181 -12.51 4.54 11.48
N GLU A 182 -13.31 5.48 10.98
CA GLU A 182 -12.91 6.85 10.73
C GLU A 182 -13.41 7.73 11.88
N CYS A 183 -12.55 8.63 12.35
CA CYS A 183 -12.87 9.61 13.39
C CYS A 183 -12.57 11.02 12.89
N ARG A 184 -13.58 11.89 12.91
CA ARG A 184 -13.44 13.31 12.56
C ARG A 184 -13.95 14.22 13.66
N LEU A 185 -13.37 15.42 13.73
CA LEU A 185 -13.85 16.50 14.59
C LEU A 185 -14.91 17.29 13.82
N LEU A 186 -16.13 17.36 14.35
CA LEU A 186 -17.22 18.15 13.80
C LEU A 186 -17.04 19.64 14.14
N THR A 187 -17.77 20.50 13.42
CA THR A 187 -17.73 21.96 13.61
C THR A 187 -18.20 22.42 14.97
N ASP A 188 -18.98 21.61 15.70
CA ASP A 188 -19.43 21.87 17.07
C ASP A 188 -18.41 21.40 18.13
N GLY A 189 -17.28 20.85 17.72
CA GLY A 189 -16.22 20.31 18.58
C GLY A 189 -16.46 18.88 19.06
N ASN A 190 -17.55 18.22 18.65
CA ASN A 190 -17.78 16.82 18.96
C ASN A 190 -17.04 15.89 18.01
N LEU A 191 -16.73 14.68 18.47
CA LEU A 191 -16.16 13.64 17.62
C LEU A 191 -17.27 12.82 16.98
N GLU A 192 -17.16 12.59 15.68
CA GLU A 192 -17.95 11.59 14.97
C GLU A 192 -17.06 10.37 14.68
N LEU A 193 -17.56 9.19 15.02
CA LEU A 193 -16.91 7.91 14.75
C LEU A 193 -17.81 7.08 13.83
N LYS A 194 -17.24 6.58 12.72
CA LYS A 194 -17.95 5.78 11.73
C LYS A 194 -17.17 4.50 11.45
N GLU A 195 -17.83 3.35 11.58
CA GLU A 195 -17.23 2.07 11.19
C GLU A 195 -17.15 1.98 9.66
N VAL A 196 -16.00 1.57 9.14
CA VAL A 196 -15.74 1.47 7.70
C VAL A 196 -14.98 0.18 7.39
N ALA A 197 -15.15 -0.35 6.18
CA ALA A 197 -14.39 -1.52 5.71
C ALA A 197 -13.03 -1.13 5.10
N GLU A 198 -12.87 0.14 4.74
CA GLU A 198 -11.70 0.68 4.05
C GLU A 198 -11.57 2.17 4.37
N SER A 199 -10.33 2.63 4.53
CA SER A 199 -9.98 4.04 4.67
C SER A 199 -8.56 4.26 4.13
N GLU A 200 -8.12 5.50 4.05
CA GLU A 200 -6.75 5.85 3.68
C GLU A 200 -6.24 7.05 4.46
N PHE A 201 -4.92 7.12 4.65
CA PHE A 201 -4.30 8.25 5.34
C PHE A 201 -2.93 8.60 4.76
N LEU A 202 -2.61 9.89 4.79
CA LEU A 202 -1.27 10.35 4.50
C LEU A 202 -0.30 9.89 5.58
N PHE A 203 0.73 9.19 5.14
CA PHE A 203 1.88 8.90 5.98
C PHE A 203 3.13 9.51 5.35
N ARG A 204 3.90 10.22 6.19
CA ARG A 204 5.19 10.79 5.79
C ARG A 204 6.26 10.27 6.72
N ALA A 205 7.35 9.81 6.14
CA ALA A 205 8.53 9.38 6.87
C ALA A 205 9.80 9.89 6.20
N HIS A 206 10.86 10.00 7.00
CA HIS A 206 12.18 10.34 6.50
C HIS A 206 13.00 9.05 6.40
N LEU A 207 13.14 8.51 5.18
CA LEU A 207 13.72 7.19 4.96
C LEU A 207 14.73 7.22 3.82
N PRO A 208 16.02 7.45 4.10
CA PRO A 208 16.73 8.68 4.49
C PRO A 208 16.41 9.97 3.69
N LYS A 209 15.44 9.97 2.78
CA LYS A 209 14.87 11.21 2.21
C LYS A 209 13.39 11.28 2.59
N PRO A 210 12.80 12.48 2.64
CA PRO A 210 11.36 12.61 2.85
C PRO A 210 10.62 11.86 1.75
N LEU A 211 9.78 10.90 2.15
CA LEU A 211 8.81 10.25 1.29
C LEU A 211 7.47 10.32 2.00
N GLY A 212 6.42 10.64 1.25
CA GLY A 212 5.07 10.47 1.75
C GLY A 212 4.18 9.89 0.68
N CYS A 213 3.31 9.00 1.10
CA CYS A 213 2.33 8.30 0.29
C CYS A 213 1.05 8.12 1.12
N SER A 214 -0.09 7.97 0.45
CA SER A 214 -1.27 7.47 1.12
C SER A 214 -1.07 5.98 1.43
N ILE A 215 -1.35 5.57 2.67
CA ILE A 215 -1.44 4.16 3.06
C ILE A 215 -2.92 3.81 3.12
N ARG A 216 -3.32 2.78 2.37
CA ARG A 216 -4.67 2.23 2.46
C ARG A 216 -4.77 1.28 3.63
N VAL A 217 -5.86 1.34 4.38
CA VAL A 217 -6.19 0.40 5.44
C VAL A 217 -7.51 -0.27 5.11
N LEU A 218 -7.54 -1.59 5.18
CA LEU A 218 -8.75 -2.35 4.86
C LEU A 218 -8.98 -3.49 5.84
N THR A 219 -10.25 -3.77 6.11
CA THR A 219 -10.64 -4.96 6.88
C THR A 219 -10.51 -6.20 6.02
N LYS A 220 -10.29 -7.36 6.65
CA LYS A 220 -10.24 -8.66 5.97
C LYS A 220 -11.43 -8.93 5.05
N SER A 221 -12.63 -8.47 5.39
CA SER A 221 -13.84 -8.64 4.57
C SER A 221 -13.75 -7.91 3.22
N GLN A 222 -12.98 -6.83 3.14
CA GLN A 222 -12.82 -6.02 1.93
C GLN A 222 -11.79 -6.60 0.93
N LEU A 223 -11.02 -7.62 1.32
CA LEU A 223 -9.93 -8.16 0.52
C LEU A 223 -10.30 -8.55 -0.92
N PRO A 224 -11.40 -9.28 -1.19
CA PRO A 224 -11.75 -9.65 -2.56
C PRO A 224 -12.02 -8.43 -3.45
N ALA A 225 -12.76 -7.46 -2.94
CA ALA A 225 -13.09 -6.24 -3.68
C ALA A 225 -11.84 -5.38 -3.93
N PHE A 226 -10.96 -5.27 -2.92
CA PHE A 226 -9.71 -4.53 -3.05
C PHE A 226 -8.73 -5.18 -4.04
N ALA A 227 -8.61 -6.51 -4.02
CA ALA A 227 -7.75 -7.22 -4.98
C ALA A 227 -8.25 -7.03 -6.43
N ALA A 228 -9.56 -7.07 -6.66
CA ALA A 228 -10.15 -6.83 -7.98
C ALA A 228 -9.88 -5.41 -8.49
N ARG A 229 -10.10 -4.39 -7.65
CA ARG A 229 -9.77 -2.99 -8.00
C ARG A 229 -8.28 -2.77 -8.21
N SER A 230 -7.43 -3.44 -7.43
CA SER A 230 -5.97 -3.44 -7.62
C SER A 230 -5.59 -3.97 -9.00
N ARG A 231 -6.28 -5.01 -9.51
CA ARG A 231 -6.07 -5.54 -10.86
C ARG A 231 -6.52 -4.57 -11.95
N GLU A 232 -7.64 -3.89 -11.75
CA GLU A 232 -8.11 -2.85 -12.66
C GLU A 232 -7.12 -1.69 -12.73
N LEU A 233 -6.62 -1.24 -11.59
CA LEU A 233 -5.58 -0.21 -11.52
C LEU A 233 -4.29 -0.62 -12.24
N ALA A 234 -3.82 -1.85 -12.02
CA ALA A 234 -2.62 -2.34 -12.69
C ALA A 234 -2.80 -2.36 -14.21
N ARG A 235 -3.96 -2.80 -14.71
CA ARG A 235 -4.29 -2.77 -16.15
C ARG A 235 -4.34 -1.35 -16.70
N ALA A 236 -4.92 -0.41 -15.96
CA ALA A 236 -4.97 1.01 -16.34
C ALA A 236 -3.55 1.58 -16.47
N LEU A 237 -2.69 1.36 -15.47
CA LEU A 237 -1.28 1.79 -15.50
C LEU A 237 -0.52 1.18 -16.69
N ARG A 238 -0.68 -0.13 -16.95
CA ARG A 238 -0.06 -0.80 -18.11
C ARG A 238 -0.48 -0.15 -19.43
N LYS A 239 -1.77 0.15 -19.58
CA LYS A 239 -2.29 0.79 -20.79
C LYS A 239 -1.74 2.21 -20.93
N ASP A 240 -1.80 3.00 -19.85
CA ASP A 240 -1.34 4.39 -19.85
C ASP A 240 0.15 4.52 -20.14
N LEU A 241 0.97 3.55 -19.70
CA LEU A 241 2.43 3.57 -19.79
C LEU A 241 3.01 2.76 -20.95
N LYS A 242 2.18 2.21 -21.84
CA LYS A 242 2.60 1.34 -22.95
C LYS A 242 3.67 1.99 -23.86
N ASP A 243 3.51 3.27 -24.16
CA ASP A 243 4.47 3.99 -25.00
C ASP A 243 5.80 4.25 -24.27
N ASP A 244 5.73 4.46 -22.94
CA ASP A 244 6.90 4.68 -22.10
C ASP A 244 7.68 3.37 -21.91
N GLU A 245 6.99 2.24 -21.78
CA GLU A 245 7.59 0.91 -21.84
C GLU A 245 8.30 0.68 -23.18
N ALA A 246 7.66 0.97 -24.31
CA ALA A 246 8.28 0.81 -25.63
C ALA A 246 9.56 1.64 -25.78
N LYS A 247 9.56 2.89 -25.28
CA LYS A 247 10.76 3.75 -25.25
C LYS A 247 11.85 3.15 -24.37
N LEU A 248 11.51 2.69 -23.16
CA LEU A 248 12.46 2.05 -22.23
C LEU A 248 13.16 0.87 -22.90
N LEU A 249 12.39 -0.01 -23.54
CA LEU A 249 12.92 -1.21 -24.21
C LEU A 249 13.75 -0.89 -25.44
N SER A 250 13.43 0.19 -26.16
CA SER A 250 14.23 0.63 -27.30
C SER A 250 15.62 1.14 -26.89
N ALA A 251 15.74 1.71 -25.68
CA ALA A 251 17.00 2.22 -25.15
C ALA A 251 17.94 1.11 -24.61
N LEU A 252 17.44 -0.12 -24.47
CA LEU A 252 18.22 -1.29 -24.04
C LEU A 252 18.84 -2.09 -25.20
N LYS A 253 18.51 -1.72 -26.44
CA LYS A 253 19.08 -2.32 -27.66
C LYS A 253 20.30 -1.53 -28.11
#